data_AF-A0A937PT83-F1
#
_entry.id   AF-A0A937PT83-F1
#
_cell.length_a   1.000
_cell.length_b   1.000
_cell.length_c   1.000
_cell.angle_alpha   90.00
_cell.angle_beta   90.00
_cell.angle_gamma   90.00
#
_symmetry.space_group_name_H-M   'P 1'
#
loop_
_entity.id
_entity.type
_entity.pdbx_description
1 polymer ?
#
loop_
_entity_poly.entity_id
_entity_poly.type
_entity_poly.pdbx_seq_one_letter_code
_entity_poly.pdbx_strand_id
1 'polypeptide(L)'
;MTDQWLKCKILKGMFSDESTMVYPAESATASSFFVPKEKVRETDGAVHVRVFREGGTMWAIVPAESQPVIQVNEKDLTPSA
;
A
#
# COMPACT_ATOMS: atom_id res chain seq x y z
N MET A 1 0.92 6.48 14.88
CA MET A 1 0.69 5.65 13.68
C MET A 1 -0.80 5.39 13.58
N THR A 2 -1.35 5.40 12.38
CA THR A 2 -2.77 5.12 12.13
C THR A 2 -2.89 4.15 10.97
N ASP A 3 -3.86 3.24 11.07
CA ASP A 3 -4.22 2.36 9.98
C ASP A 3 -5.04 3.14 8.92
N GLN A 4 -4.70 2.95 7.65
CA GLN A 4 -5.35 3.59 6.51
C GLN A 4 -5.30 2.70 5.28
N TRP A 5 -6.21 2.94 4.34
CA TRP A 5 -6.21 2.34 3.02
C TRP A 5 -5.42 3.21 2.05
N LEU A 6 -4.36 2.65 1.48
CA LEU A 6 -3.52 3.28 0.47
C LEU A 6 -3.97 2.86 -0.94
N LYS A 7 -4.43 3.84 -1.72
CA LYS A 7 -4.78 3.66 -3.12
C LYS A 7 -3.53 3.30 -3.92
N CYS A 8 -3.60 2.21 -4.67
CA CYS A 8 -2.49 1.66 -5.41
C CYS A 8 -3.01 0.83 -6.59
N LYS A 9 -2.10 0.31 -7.41
CA LYS A 9 -2.47 -0.63 -8.47
C LYS A 9 -2.28 -2.05 -7.96
N ILE A 10 -3.36 -2.83 -7.97
CA ILE A 10 -3.33 -4.25 -7.63
C ILE A 10 -3.18 -5.06 -8.92
N LEU A 11 -2.16 -5.89 -8.99
CA LEU A 11 -1.97 -6.88 -10.04
C LEU A 11 -2.20 -8.27 -9.45
N LYS A 12 -2.60 -9.21 -10.31
CA LYS A 12 -2.74 -10.61 -9.93
C LYS A 12 -1.39 -11.12 -9.42
N GLY A 13 -1.35 -11.58 -8.17
CA GLY A 13 -0.16 -12.17 -7.57
C GLY A 13 0.25 -13.47 -8.28
N MET A 14 1.51 -13.87 -8.10
CA MET A 14 2.01 -15.16 -8.57
C MET A 14 1.54 -16.33 -7.71
N PHE A 15 1.08 -16.05 -6.47
CA PHE A 15 0.61 -17.03 -5.49
C PHE A 15 -0.88 -16.87 -5.19
N SER A 16 -1.54 -17.94 -4.76
CA SER A 16 -2.99 -17.96 -4.51
C SER A 16 -3.43 -17.03 -3.38
N ASP A 17 -2.57 -16.76 -2.40
CA ASP A 17 -2.91 -16.02 -1.17
C ASP A 17 -2.31 -14.61 -1.12
N GLU A 18 -1.60 -14.20 -2.17
CA GLU A 18 -0.94 -12.90 -2.27
C GLU A 18 -1.40 -12.11 -3.49
N SER A 19 -1.26 -10.79 -3.40
CA SER A 19 -1.46 -9.86 -4.51
C SER A 19 -0.23 -8.97 -4.66
N THR A 20 0.02 -8.50 -5.89
CA THR A 20 1.10 -7.56 -6.16
C THR A 20 0.55 -6.14 -6.07
N MET A 21 0.96 -5.41 -5.04
CA MET A 21 0.74 -3.98 -4.87
C MET A 21 1.78 -3.19 -5.64
N VAL A 22 1.37 -2.20 -6.43
CA VAL A 22 2.26 -1.28 -7.14
C VAL A 22 1.97 0.16 -6.73
N TYR A 23 2.99 0.87 -6.24
CA TYR A 23 2.88 2.26 -5.79
C TYR A 23 4.14 3.08 -6.13
N PRO A 24 4.01 4.34 -6.62
CA PRO A 24 2.76 5.00 -7.01
C PRO A 24 2.10 4.33 -8.23
N ALA A 25 0.76 4.31 -8.30
CA ALA A 25 0.01 3.53 -9.29
C ALA A 25 0.31 3.90 -10.77
N GLU A 26 0.69 5.15 -11.01
CA GLU A 26 0.89 5.74 -12.35
C GLU A 26 2.27 6.40 -12.51
N SER A 27 3.31 5.84 -11.87
CA SER A 27 4.67 6.38 -11.97
C SER A 27 5.64 5.40 -12.63
N ALA A 28 6.60 5.90 -13.40
CA ALA A 28 7.75 5.13 -13.87
C ALA A 28 8.69 4.71 -12.72
N THR A 29 8.57 5.35 -11.56
CA THR A 29 9.30 5.02 -10.32
C THR A 29 8.52 4.08 -9.40
N ALA A 30 7.45 3.45 -9.90
CA ALA A 30 6.62 2.59 -9.09
C ALA A 30 7.39 1.38 -8.56
N SER A 31 7.27 1.15 -7.25
CA SER A 31 7.76 -0.04 -6.58
C SER A 31 6.64 -1.07 -6.48
N SER A 32 7.00 -2.35 -6.58
CA SER A 32 6.07 -3.48 -6.49
C SER A 32 6.35 -4.28 -5.22
N PHE A 33 5.29 -4.66 -4.51
CA PHE A 33 5.36 -5.40 -3.26
C PHE A 33 4.35 -6.55 -3.27
N PHE A 34 4.74 -7.72 -2.77
CA PHE A 34 3.79 -8.81 -2.50
C PHE A 34 3.14 -8.57 -1.15
N VAL A 35 1.81 -8.55 -1.13
CA VAL A 35 1.02 -8.30 0.08
C VAL A 35 -0.04 -9.40 0.25
N PRO A 36 -0.38 -9.78 1.49
CA PRO A 36 -1.46 -10.72 1.76
C PRO A 36 -2.80 -10.23 1.21
N LYS A 37 -3.58 -11.10 0.57
CA LYS A 37 -4.89 -10.74 0.01
C LYS A 37 -5.86 -10.20 1.05
N GLU A 38 -5.78 -10.66 2.29
CA GLU A 38 -6.63 -10.15 3.40
C GLU A 38 -6.40 -8.66 3.71
N LYS A 39 -5.26 -8.09 3.30
CA LYS A 39 -4.93 -6.67 3.44
C LYS A 39 -5.26 -5.87 2.19
N VAL A 40 -5.85 -6.48 1.17
CA VAL A 40 -6.15 -5.86 -0.12
C VAL A 40 -7.65 -5.67 -0.26
N ARG A 41 -8.07 -4.46 -0.62
CA ARG A 41 -9.43 -4.15 -1.05
C ARG A 41 -9.45 -4.07 -2.57
N GLU A 42 -9.77 -5.17 -3.22
CA GLU A 42 -9.73 -5.30 -4.69
C GLU A 42 -10.72 -4.38 -5.40
N THR A 43 -11.87 -4.07 -4.79
CA THR A 43 -12.91 -3.22 -5.41
C THR A 43 -12.41 -1.82 -5.76
N ASP A 44 -11.52 -1.27 -4.94
CA ASP A 44 -11.09 0.13 -5.04
C ASP A 44 -9.60 0.26 -5.36
N GLY A 45 -8.89 -0.87 -5.51
CA GLY A 45 -7.45 -0.90 -5.68
C GLY A 45 -6.74 -0.26 -4.49
N ALA A 46 -6.93 -0.81 -3.28
CA ALA A 46 -6.29 -0.29 -2.08
C ALA A 46 -5.66 -1.39 -1.21
N VAL A 47 -4.61 -1.03 -0.47
CA VAL A 47 -3.95 -1.89 0.52
C VAL A 47 -4.01 -1.24 1.90
N HIS A 48 -4.32 -2.04 2.91
CA HIS A 48 -4.32 -1.62 4.31
C HIS A 48 -2.87 -1.44 4.79
N VAL A 49 -2.48 -0.22 5.14
CA VAL A 49 -1.14 0.15 5.58
C VAL A 49 -1.16 0.88 6.92
N ARG A 50 -0.05 0.83 7.65
CA ARG A 50 0.15 1.68 8.83
C ARG A 50 0.89 2.94 8.40
N VAL A 51 0.34 4.10 8.71
CA VAL A 51 0.88 5.40 8.29
C VAL A 51 1.43 6.15 9.49
N PHE A 52 2.53 6.87 9.27
CA PHE A 52 3.06 7.86 10.20
C PHE A 52 3.60 9.07 9.45
N ARG A 53 3.76 10.16 10.20
CA ARG A 53 4.33 11.41 9.69
C ARG A 53 5.66 11.66 10.36
N GLU A 54 6.69 11.95 9.57
CA GLU A 54 8.02 12.27 10.05
C GLU A 54 8.62 13.37 9.17
N GLY A 55 9.12 14.46 9.78
CA GLY A 55 9.70 15.58 9.04
C GLY A 55 8.74 16.28 8.07
N GLY A 56 7.43 16.20 8.30
CA GLY A 56 6.39 16.73 7.40
C GLY A 56 5.99 15.78 6.27
N THR A 57 6.77 14.72 6.03
CA THR A 57 6.52 13.68 5.03
C THR A 57 5.64 12.56 5.59
N MET A 58 4.74 12.04 4.77
CA MET A 58 3.93 10.86 5.09
C MET A 58 4.64 9.58 4.63
N TRP A 59 4.66 8.60 5.53
CA TRP A 59 5.28 7.30 5.32
C TRP A 59 4.27 6.20 5.61
N ALA A 60 4.32 5.12 4.83
CA ALA A 60 3.50 3.95 5.02
C ALA A 60 4.36 2.70 5.18
N ILE A 61 4.01 1.87 6.15
CA ILE A 61 4.53 0.52 6.33
C ILE A 61 3.64 -0.41 5.52
N VAL A 62 4.17 -0.97 4.45
CA VAL A 62 3.47 -1.93 3.58
C VAL A 62 3.38 -3.27 4.30
N PRO A 63 2.23 -3.97 4.28
CA PRO A 63 2.07 -5.28 4.91
C PRO A 63 2.72 -6.40 4.09
N ALA A 64 3.94 -6.20 3.60
CA ALA A 64 4.75 -7.24 2.95
C ALA A 64 5.66 -7.91 3.98
N GLU A 65 6.27 -9.05 3.63
CA GLU A 65 7.14 -9.83 4.53
C GLU A 65 8.25 -8.98 5.18
N SER A 66 8.92 -8.13 4.38
CA SER A 66 9.99 -7.24 4.86
C SER A 66 9.51 -5.94 5.49
N GLN A 67 8.19 -5.72 5.56
CA GLN A 67 7.55 -4.50 6.05
C GLN A 67 8.21 -3.21 5.52
N PRO A 68 8.36 -3.05 4.20
CA PRO A 68 9.07 -1.91 3.64
C PRO A 68 8.33 -0.62 3.97
N VAL A 69 9.11 0.43 4.25
CA VAL A 69 8.62 1.77 4.51
C VAL A 69 8.73 2.56 3.22
N ILE A 70 7.61 3.04 2.70
CA ILE A 70 7.55 3.83 1.48
C ILE A 70 6.99 5.22 1.78
N GLN A 71 7.51 6.22 1.08
CA GLN A 71 6.92 7.54 1.08
C GLN A 71 5.59 7.49 0.32
N VAL A 72 4.55 8.10 0.89
CA VAL A 72 3.21 8.14 0.28
C VAL A 72 2.65 9.56 0.25
N ASN A 73 1.75 9.82 -0.70
CA ASN A 73 0.99 11.06 -0.72
C ASN A 73 -0.27 10.93 0.12
N GLU A 74 -0.58 11.96 0.90
CA GLU A 74 -1.78 12.01 1.74
C GLU A 74 -3.08 11.86 0.92
N LYS A 75 -3.07 12.31 -0.34
CA LYS A 75 -4.21 12.18 -1.27
C LYS A 75 -4.53 10.74 -1.67
N ASP A 76 -3.57 9.83 -1.51
CA ASP A 76 -3.75 8.41 -1.81
C ASP A 76 -4.24 7.64 -0.59
N LEU A 77 -4.37 8.29 0.58
CA LEU A 77 -4.80 7.67 1.83
C LEU A 77 -6.28 7.90 2.08
N THR A 78 -6.98 6.85 2.50
CA THR A 78 -8.35 6.92 2.99
C THR A 78 -8.45 6.25 4.36
N PRO A 79 -9.27 6.77 5.29
CA PRO A 79 -9.41 6.19 6.62
C PRO A 79 -9.86 4.72 6.55
N SER A 80 -9.22 3.84 7.33
CA SER A 80 -9.79 2.52 7.64
C SER A 80 -10.79 2.70 8.78
N ALA A 81 -12.07 2.69 8.47
CA ALA A 81 -13.15 2.72 9.45
C ALA A 81 -13.11 1.49 10.37
#